data_AF-A0A842Y6P2-F1
#
_entry.id   AF-A0A842Y6P2-F1
#
_cell.length_a   1.000
_cell.length_b   1.000
_cell.length_c   1.000
_cell.angle_alpha   90.00
_cell.angle_beta   90.00
_cell.angle_gamma   90.00
#
_symmetry.space_group_name_H-M   'P 1'
#
loop_
_entity.id
_entity.type
_entity.pdbx_description
1 polymer ?
#
loop_
_entity_poly.entity_id
_entity_poly.type
_entity_poly.pdbx_seq_one_letter_code
_entity_poly.pdbx_strand_id
1 'polypeptide(L)' 'MVIKPDEWLQQAEYDIETADYLYEGERYFYAVFMCHLSIEKALKGLYVKKFSKTPP' A
#
# COMPACT_ATOMS: atom_id res chain seq x y z
N MET A 1 13.85 -9.78 9.22
CA MET A 1 14.44 -8.56 8.62
C MET A 1 13.34 -7.51 8.57
N VAL A 2 13.59 -6.27 9.00
CA VAL A 2 12.57 -5.20 8.91
C VAL A 2 12.58 -4.66 7.48
N ILE A 3 11.44 -4.75 6.79
CA ILE A 3 11.22 -4.16 5.45
C ILE A 3 11.46 -2.64 5.56
N LYS A 4 12.19 -2.06 4.61
CA LYS A 4 12.52 -0.62 4.66
C LYS A 4 11.27 0.23 4.41
N PRO A 5 11.20 1.45 4.98
CA PRO A 5 10.09 2.38 4.71
C PRO A 5 9.84 2.60 3.21
N ASP A 6 10.90 2.69 2.40
CA ASP A 6 10.78 2.93 0.96
C ASP A 6 10.18 1.73 0.22
N GLU A 7 10.46 0.51 0.68
CA GLU A 7 9.86 -0.72 0.10
C GLU A 7 8.34 -0.77 0.39
N TRP A 8 7.91 -0.30 1.56
CA TRP A 8 6.48 -0.17 1.87
C TRP A 8 5.79 0.90 1.02
N LEU A 9 6.44 2.04 0.79
CA LEU A 9 5.89 3.12 -0.03
C LEU A 9 5.79 2.70 -1.51
N GLN A 10 6.80 2.03 -2.06
CA GLN A 10 6.75 1.51 -3.43
C GLN A 10 5.58 0.53 -3.63
N GLN A 11 5.32 -0.34 -2.65
CA GLN A 11 4.16 -1.24 -2.73
C GLN A 11 2.83 -0.48 -2.62
N ALA A 12 2.76 0.56 -1.79
CA ALA A 12 1.56 1.39 -1.66
C ALA A 12 1.27 2.16 -2.97
N GLU A 13 2.30 2.68 -3.63
CA GLU A 13 2.21 3.32 -4.95
C GLU A 13 1.73 2.31 -6.02
N TYR A 14 2.31 1.11 -6.04
CA TYR A 14 1.88 0.06 -6.96
C TYR A 14 0.40 -0.36 -6.74
N ASP A 15 -0.03 -0.47 -5.48
CA ASP A 15 -1.42 -0.82 -5.16
C ASP A 15 -2.40 0.25 -5.65
N ILE A 16 -2.08 1.54 -5.52
CA ILE A 16 -2.98 2.61 -5.97
C ILE A 16 -3.04 2.71 -7.51
N GLU A 17 -1.90 2.52 -8.19
CA GLU A 17 -1.87 2.42 -9.66
C GLU A 17 -2.72 1.23 -10.15
N THR A 18 -2.67 0.11 -9.42
CA THR A 18 -3.50 -1.05 -9.73
C THR A 18 -4.98 -0.79 -9.46
N ALA A 19 -5.31 0.00 -8.43
CA ALA A 19 -6.67 0.41 -8.14
C ALA A 19 -7.27 1.21 -9.32
N ASP A 20 -6.49 2.13 -9.90
CA ASP A 20 -6.90 2.91 -11.07
C ASP A 20 -7.18 2.02 -12.28
N TYR A 21 -6.27 1.08 -12.60
CA TYR A 21 -6.48 0.11 -13.68
C TYR A 21 -7.74 -0.75 -13.48
N LEU A 22 -8.02 -1.17 -12.24
CA LEU A 22 -9.21 -1.95 -11.92
C LEU A 22 -10.49 -1.10 -11.99
N TYR A 23 -10.42 0.18 -11.63
CA TYR A 23 -11.54 1.11 -11.76
C TYR A 23 -11.90 1.33 -13.23
N GLU A 24 -10.91 1.59 -14.09
CA GLU A 24 -11.10 1.72 -15.54
C GLU A 24 -11.65 0.43 -16.17
N GLY A 25 -11.25 -0.74 -15.66
CA GLY A 25 -11.78 -2.05 -16.05
C GLY A 25 -13.15 -2.41 -15.45
N GLU A 26 -13.86 -1.45 -14.83
CA GLU A 26 -15.17 -1.62 -14.16
C GLU A 26 -15.16 -2.69 -13.05
N ARG A 27 -13.99 -3.00 -12.49
CA ARG A 27 -13.78 -3.93 -11.37
C ARG A 27 -13.80 -3.18 -10.04
N TYR A 28 -14.86 -2.42 -9.78
CA TYR A 28 -14.96 -1.46 -8.67
C TYR A 28 -14.68 -2.04 -7.28
N PHE A 29 -15.18 -3.24 -6.98
CA PHE A 29 -14.92 -3.88 -5.68
C PHE A 29 -13.42 -4.15 -5.46
N TYR A 30 -12.72 -4.58 -6.51
CA TYR A 30 -11.28 -4.80 -6.45
C TYR A 30 -10.50 -3.48 -6.40
N ALA A 31 -10.97 -2.45 -7.09
CA ALA A 31 -10.38 -1.11 -6.99
C ALA A 31 -10.40 -0.60 -5.53
N VAL A 32 -11.55 -0.69 -4.86
CA VAL A 32 -11.67 -0.33 -3.43
C VAL A 32 -10.76 -1.17 -2.54
N PHE A 33 -10.67 -2.48 -2.80
CA PHE A 33 -9.75 -3.36 -2.06
C PHE A 33 -8.28 -2.95 -2.23
N MET A 34 -7.87 -2.57 -3.44
CA MET A 34 -6.50 -2.09 -3.68
C MET A 34 -6.24 -0.73 -3.01
N CYS A 35 -7.21 0.19 -3.00
CA CYS A 35 -7.10 1.43 -2.22
C CYS A 35 -6.87 1.15 -0.72
N HIS A 36 -7.59 0.18 -0.16
CA HIS A 36 -7.39 -0.24 1.23
C HIS A 36 -5.95 -0.75 1.48
N LEU A 37 -5.43 -1.61 0.60
CA LEU A 37 -4.07 -2.12 0.70
C LEU A 37 -3.02 -1.02 0.58
N SER A 38 -3.20 -0.08 -0.35
CA SER A 38 -2.30 1.07 -0.53
C SER A 38 -2.17 1.87 0.76
N ILE A 39 -3.30 2.22 1.40
CA ILE A 39 -3.32 2.95 2.66
C ILE A 39 -2.65 2.15 3.78
N GLU A 40 -2.95 0.85 3.89
CA GLU A 40 -2.32 -0.03 4.88
C GLU A 40 -0.80 -0.02 4.74
N LYS A 41 -0.28 -0.23 3.52
CA LYS A 41 1.16 -0.28 3.26
C LYS A 41 1.84 1.07 3.49
N ALA A 42 1.21 2.17 3.11
CA ALA A 42 1.72 3.51 3.40
C ALA A 42 1.86 3.76 4.92
N LEU A 43 0.86 3.36 5.71
CA LEU A 43 0.89 3.45 7.17
C LEU A 43 1.96 2.55 7.78
N LYS A 44 2.16 1.34 7.25
CA LYS A 44 3.25 0.43 7.65
C LYS A 44 4.63 1.03 7.38
N GLY A 45 4.83 1.66 6.22
CA GLY A 45 6.05 2.39 5.89
C GLY A 45 6.33 3.53 6.86
N LEU A 46 5.31 4.33 7.18
CA LEU A 46 5.40 5.39 8.17
C LEU A 46 5.73 4.86 9.57
N TYR A 47 5.13 3.74 9.97
CA TYR A 47 5.41 3.07 11.25
C TYR A 47 6.87 2.62 11.34
N VAL A 48 7.39 1.96 10.30
CA VAL A 48 8.82 1.56 10.26
C VAL A 48 9.71 2.80 10.33
N LYS A 49 9.41 3.86 9.56
CA LYS A 49 10.19 5.10 9.55
C LYS A 49 10.25 5.75 10.92
N LYS A 50 9.15 5.72 11.68
CA LYS A 50 9.03 6.38 12.98
C LYS A 50 9.60 5.56 14.13
N PHE A 51 9.43 4.24 14.11
CA PHE A 51 9.70 3.38 15.27
C PHE A 51 10.81 2.34 15.04
N SER A 52 11.27 2.16 13.79
CA SER A 52 12.24 1.12 13.40
C SER A 52 11.84 -0.29 13.86
N LYS A 53 10.53 -0.55 13.94
CA LYS A 53 9.93 -1.82 14.35
C LYS A 53 9.14 -2.42 13.20
N THR A 54 9.01 -3.75 13.21
CA THR A 54 8.10 -4.46 12.30
C THR A 54 6.65 -4.06 12.60
N PRO A 55 5.89 -3.57 11.61
CA PRO A 55 4.46 -3.31 11.75
C PRO A 55 3.68 -4.64 11.76
N PRO A 56 2.45 -4.68 12.31
CA PRO A 56 1.59 -5.87 12.28
C PRO A 56 1.17 -6.26 10.87
#